data_AF-A0A367FTV4-F1
#
_entry.id   AF-A0A367FTV4-F1
#
_cell.length_a   1.000
_cell.length_b   1.000
_cell.length_c   1.000
_cell.angle_alpha   90.00
_cell.angle_beta   90.00
_cell.angle_gamma   90.00
#
_symmetry.space_group_name_H-M   'P 1'
#
loop_
_entity.id
_entity.type
_entity.pdbx_description
1 polymer ?
#
loop_
_entity_poly.entity_id
_entity_poly.type
_entity_poly.pdbx_seq_one_letter_code
_entity_poly.pdbx_strand_id
1 'polypeptide(L)'
;MDLTIIRIHVKKILTGNFVFMSLVAIIFGILTLFSKGQEKIIGSYTYIDMLWKGYIFLYIIFACELSKDLLQMEKITRRIEWLIANGTRLQSILINHTVSLWISTLLLLMPLLGITIYKIGSPDVAQILDFFTFTLLSSIIINAVILVIRDMNKYKGISLRISVFYFFILIIESMFYSWSNNFILTVIIKYVISLCVSVFVLRMATKERIVMAYY
;
A
#
# COMPACT_ATOMS: atom_id res chain seq x y z
N MET A 1 -9.53 -0.16 -19.84
CA MET A 1 -9.04 0.60 -18.68
C MET A 1 -9.34 2.06 -18.97
N ASP A 2 -10.29 2.66 -18.26
CA ASP A 2 -10.77 4.01 -18.60
C ASP A 2 -9.94 5.06 -17.86
N LEU A 3 -9.00 5.66 -18.59
CA LEU A 3 -8.10 6.72 -18.11
C LEU A 3 -8.84 7.93 -17.51
N THR A 4 -10.07 8.19 -17.97
CA THR A 4 -10.95 9.24 -17.45
C THR A 4 -11.40 8.99 -16.02
N ILE A 5 -11.70 7.74 -15.65
CA ILE A 5 -12.09 7.36 -14.29
C ILE A 5 -10.91 7.52 -13.33
N ILE A 6 -9.72 7.08 -13.76
CA ILE A 6 -8.48 7.24 -12.98
C ILE A 6 -8.21 8.73 -12.73
N ARG A 7 -8.32 9.58 -13.77
CA ARG A 7 -8.12 11.03 -13.62
C ARG A 7 -9.10 11.67 -12.63
N ILE A 8 -10.37 11.28 -12.65
CA ILE A 8 -11.38 11.78 -11.71
C ILE A 8 -11.06 11.31 -10.28
N HIS A 9 -10.67 10.06 -10.11
CA HIS A 9 -10.34 9.50 -8.79
C HIS A 9 -9.09 10.16 -8.21
N VAL A 10 -8.03 10.34 -9.00
CA VAL A 10 -6.81 11.07 -8.59
C VAL A 10 -7.14 12.52 -8.22
N LYS A 11 -7.95 13.23 -9.02
CA LYS A 11 -8.34 14.61 -8.70
C LYS A 11 -9.17 14.72 -7.42
N LYS A 12 -10.01 13.72 -7.14
CA LYS A 12 -10.82 13.65 -5.92
C LYS A 12 -9.98 13.30 -4.68
N ILE A 13 -8.88 12.56 -4.88
CA ILE A 13 -7.91 12.22 -3.84
C ILE A 13 -7.00 13.42 -3.49
N LEU A 14 -6.59 14.24 -4.48
CA LEU A 14 -5.80 15.46 -4.29
C LEU A 14 -6.63 16.62 -3.69
N THR A 15 -7.01 16.49 -2.42
CA THR A 15 -7.67 17.53 -1.62
C THR A 15 -6.68 18.22 -0.67
N GLY A 16 -7.10 19.23 0.10
CA GLY A 16 -6.22 19.89 1.08
C GLY A 16 -5.56 18.94 2.10
N ASN A 17 -6.27 17.89 2.50
CA ASN A 17 -5.74 16.84 3.40
C ASN A 17 -4.58 16.07 2.76
N PHE A 18 -4.56 15.93 1.43
CA PHE A 18 -3.49 15.28 0.67
C PHE A 18 -2.17 16.05 0.76
N VAL A 19 -2.24 17.39 0.65
CA VAL A 19 -1.06 18.27 0.77
C VAL A 19 -0.47 18.18 2.18
N PHE A 20 -1.32 18.14 3.20
CA PHE A 20 -0.88 17.99 4.59
C PHE A 20 -0.20 16.63 4.84
N MET A 21 -0.77 15.53 4.35
CA MET A 21 -0.14 14.20 4.47
C MET A 21 1.22 14.13 3.77
N SER A 22 1.34 14.74 2.58
CA SER A 22 2.63 14.82 1.86
C SER A 22 3.66 15.63 2.64
N LEU A 23 3.28 16.78 3.22
CA LEU A 23 4.17 17.58 4.06
C LEU A 23 4.66 16.80 5.29
N VAL A 24 3.76 16.09 5.97
CA VAL A 24 4.12 15.24 7.12
C VAL A 24 5.13 14.16 6.69
N ALA A 25 4.88 13.50 5.55
CA ALA A 25 5.80 12.51 5.00
C ALA A 25 7.20 13.07 4.72
N ILE A 26 7.26 14.28 4.16
CA ILE A 26 8.52 14.98 3.86
C ILE A 26 9.25 15.32 5.16
N ILE A 27 8.58 15.84 6.18
CA ILE A 27 9.21 16.20 7.46
C ILE A 27 9.84 14.96 8.11
N PHE A 28 9.08 13.86 8.25
CA PHE A 28 9.61 12.62 8.83
C PHE A 28 10.71 12.00 7.96
N GLY A 29 10.56 12.04 6.65
CA GLY A 29 11.56 11.53 5.72
C GLY A 29 12.87 12.31 5.73
N ILE A 30 12.81 13.63 5.86
CA ILE A 30 14.00 14.47 6.01
C ILE A 30 14.70 14.21 7.35
N LEU A 31 13.95 14.13 8.45
CA LEU A 31 14.50 13.85 9.78
C LEU A 31 15.29 12.55 9.81
N THR A 32 14.73 11.48 9.23
CA THR A 32 15.42 10.18 9.14
C THR A 32 16.70 10.32 8.31
N LEU A 33 16.64 10.90 7.11
CA LEU A 33 17.83 11.09 6.27
C LEU A 33 18.99 11.84 6.96
N PHE A 34 18.73 12.71 7.94
CA PHE A 34 19.76 13.43 8.69
C PHE A 34 20.36 12.66 9.87
N SER A 35 19.77 11.55 10.32
CA SER A 35 20.31 10.75 11.43
C SER A 35 21.46 9.81 11.00
N LYS A 36 22.40 10.31 10.18
CA LYS A 36 23.49 9.59 9.49
C LYS A 36 24.58 9.05 10.45
N GLY A 37 24.21 8.54 11.60
CA GLY A 37 25.08 7.95 12.60
C GLY A 37 24.45 6.72 13.20
N GLN A 38 24.60 5.57 12.52
CA GLN A 38 24.79 4.24 13.11
C GLN A 38 24.87 3.22 11.96
N GLU A 39 26.08 2.75 11.69
CA GLU A 39 26.33 1.60 10.84
C GLU A 39 25.75 0.35 11.52
N LYS A 40 24.82 -0.33 10.83
CA LYS A 40 24.07 -1.55 11.22
C LYS A 40 23.14 -1.37 12.43
N ILE A 41 21.87 -1.09 12.14
CA ILE A 41 20.88 -0.78 13.18
C ILE A 41 20.22 -2.04 13.77
N ILE A 42 19.94 -3.10 13.01
CA ILE A 42 19.51 -4.44 13.53
C ILE A 42 19.69 -5.49 12.42
N GLY A 43 20.25 -6.66 12.73
CA GLY A 43 20.13 -7.88 11.91
C GLY A 43 20.63 -7.78 10.46
N SER A 44 21.89 -7.39 10.27
CA SER A 44 22.60 -7.28 8.97
C SER A 44 21.99 -6.35 7.89
N TYR A 45 20.85 -5.70 8.13
CA TYR A 45 20.30 -4.71 7.19
C TYR A 45 21.13 -3.42 7.19
N THR A 46 21.33 -2.86 5.99
CA THR A 46 21.90 -1.52 5.87
C THR A 46 20.88 -0.46 6.25
N TYR A 47 21.37 0.72 6.63
CA TYR A 47 20.52 1.87 6.90
C TYR A 47 19.57 2.21 5.73
N ILE A 48 20.07 2.06 4.49
CA ILE A 48 19.32 2.33 3.26
C ILE A 48 18.19 1.30 3.08
N ASP A 49 18.42 0.02 3.36
CA ASP A 49 17.37 -1.00 3.28
C ASP A 49 16.23 -0.71 4.27
N MET A 50 16.57 -0.28 5.48
CA MET A 50 15.58 0.07 6.49
C MET A 50 14.77 1.33 6.10
N LEU A 51 15.41 2.31 5.44
CA LEU A 51 14.72 3.47 4.88
C LEU A 51 13.66 3.06 3.85
N TRP A 52 14.02 2.21 2.88
CA TRP A 52 13.08 1.72 1.87
C TRP A 52 11.89 0.98 2.49
N LYS A 53 12.15 0.13 3.49
CA LYS A 53 11.09 -0.56 4.25
C LYS A 53 10.19 0.42 5.02
N GLY A 54 10.75 1.51 5.52
CA GLY A 54 10.01 2.61 6.14
C GLY A 54 9.12 3.37 5.13
N TYR A 55 9.57 3.55 3.89
CA TYR A 55 8.75 4.17 2.84
C TYR A 55 7.60 3.28 2.38
N ILE A 56 7.81 1.96 2.33
CA ILE A 56 6.71 1.00 2.12
C ILE A 56 5.70 1.09 3.27
N PHE A 57 6.15 1.26 4.51
CA PHE A 57 5.24 1.44 5.64
C PHE A 57 4.41 2.72 5.53
N LEU A 58 5.05 3.85 5.22
CA LEU A 58 4.35 5.12 4.98
C LEU A 58 3.36 5.01 3.82
N TYR A 59 3.77 4.33 2.74
CA TYR A 59 2.90 4.01 1.62
C TYR A 59 1.63 3.29 2.08
N ILE A 60 1.75 2.25 2.90
CA ILE A 60 0.61 1.46 3.39
C ILE A 60 -0.36 2.32 4.22
N ILE A 61 0.16 3.18 5.09
CA ILE A 61 -0.68 4.09 5.90
C ILE A 61 -1.48 5.02 5.00
N PHE A 62 -0.82 5.71 4.08
CA PHE A 62 -1.49 6.64 3.17
C PHE A 62 -2.46 5.94 2.21
N ALA A 63 -2.07 4.77 1.69
CA ALA A 63 -2.94 3.96 0.85
C ALA A 63 -4.19 3.50 1.60
N CYS A 64 -4.08 3.13 2.88
CA CYS A 64 -5.23 2.79 3.70
C CYS A 64 -6.17 3.98 3.87
N GLU A 65 -5.64 5.16 4.16
CA GLU A 65 -6.47 6.35 4.40
C GLU A 65 -7.17 6.82 3.13
N LEU A 66 -6.45 6.85 2.00
CA LEU A 66 -7.01 7.20 0.69
C LEU A 66 -8.02 6.18 0.19
N SER A 67 -7.78 4.88 0.42
CA SER A 67 -8.71 3.84 -0.01
C SER A 67 -9.99 3.81 0.81
N LYS A 68 -9.93 4.16 2.11
CA LYS A 68 -11.16 4.40 2.89
C LYS A 68 -11.96 5.51 2.24
N ASP A 69 -11.39 6.70 2.04
CA ASP A 69 -12.14 7.83 1.49
C ASP A 69 -12.75 7.55 0.11
N LEU A 70 -12.05 6.80 -0.74
CA LEU A 70 -12.54 6.50 -2.09
C LEU A 70 -13.55 5.33 -2.08
N LEU A 71 -13.12 4.17 -1.59
CA LEU A 71 -13.80 2.89 -1.78
C LEU A 71 -14.90 2.67 -0.74
N GLN A 72 -14.76 3.22 0.47
CA GLN A 72 -15.83 3.24 1.46
C GLN A 72 -16.99 4.12 0.96
N MET A 73 -16.69 5.29 0.40
CA MET A 73 -17.72 6.19 -0.13
C MET A 73 -18.48 5.56 -1.29
N GLU A 74 -17.80 4.87 -2.20
CA GLU A 74 -18.46 4.17 -3.31
C GLU A 74 -19.29 2.96 -2.86
N LYS A 75 -18.88 2.31 -1.77
CA LYS A 75 -19.66 1.22 -1.18
C LYS A 75 -20.91 1.76 -0.45
N ILE A 76 -20.77 2.83 0.33
CA ILE A 76 -21.88 3.51 1.01
C ILE A 76 -22.92 4.03 -0.01
N THR A 77 -22.45 4.64 -1.10
CA THR A 77 -23.32 5.19 -2.16
C THR A 77 -23.86 4.14 -3.11
N ARG A 78 -23.57 2.84 -2.90
CA ARG A 78 -23.97 1.72 -3.77
C ARG A 78 -23.52 1.84 -5.23
N ARG A 79 -22.51 2.68 -5.50
CA ARG A 79 -21.96 2.86 -6.85
C ARG A 79 -21.37 1.55 -7.39
N ILE A 80 -20.74 0.77 -6.50
CA ILE A 80 -20.20 -0.56 -6.83
C ILE A 80 -21.33 -1.52 -7.26
N GLU A 81 -22.48 -1.49 -6.59
CA GLU A 81 -23.64 -2.32 -6.95
C GLU A 81 -24.18 -1.93 -8.33
N TRP A 82 -24.32 -0.62 -8.57
CA TRP A 82 -24.75 -0.10 -9.87
C TRP A 82 -23.82 -0.50 -11.01
N LEU A 83 -22.50 -0.43 -10.78
CA LEU A 83 -21.50 -0.87 -11.77
C LEU A 83 -21.63 -2.38 -12.07
N ILE A 84 -21.85 -3.21 -11.04
CA ILE A 84 -22.02 -4.66 -11.21
C ILE A 84 -23.34 -4.96 -11.95
N ALA A 85 -24.42 -4.24 -11.64
CA ALA A 85 -25.72 -4.39 -12.31
C ALA A 85 -25.65 -4.03 -13.80
N ASN A 86 -24.81 -3.06 -14.17
CA ASN A 86 -24.53 -2.69 -15.57
C ASN A 86 -23.57 -3.65 -16.28
N GLY A 87 -23.26 -4.81 -15.70
CA GLY A 87 -22.46 -5.85 -16.34
C GLY A 87 -20.95 -5.66 -16.25
N THR A 88 -20.46 -4.69 -15.48
CA THR A 88 -19.01 -4.57 -15.26
C THR A 88 -18.51 -5.72 -14.38
N ARG A 89 -17.40 -6.35 -14.79
CA ARG A 89 -16.79 -7.44 -14.03
C ARG A 89 -16.15 -6.88 -12.76
N LEU A 90 -16.30 -7.58 -11.64
CA LEU A 90 -15.68 -7.22 -10.36
C LEU A 90 -14.15 -7.03 -10.48
N GLN A 91 -13.51 -7.87 -11.30
CA GLN A 91 -12.07 -7.78 -11.57
C GLN A 91 -11.68 -6.43 -12.18
N SER A 92 -12.50 -5.87 -13.08
CA SER A 92 -12.24 -4.57 -13.71
C SER A 92 -12.34 -3.43 -12.70
N ILE A 93 -13.34 -3.49 -11.82
CA ILE A 93 -13.50 -2.53 -10.70
C ILE A 93 -12.25 -2.57 -9.82
N LEU A 94 -11.85 -3.77 -9.37
CA LEU A 94 -10.67 -3.94 -8.52
C LEU A 94 -9.39 -3.40 -9.16
N ILE A 95 -9.16 -3.69 -10.46
CA ILE A 95 -7.99 -3.22 -11.19
C ILE A 95 -7.97 -1.68 -11.24
N ASN A 96 -9.09 -1.06 -11.61
CA ASN A 96 -9.18 0.40 -11.71
C ASN A 96 -8.91 1.07 -10.35
N HIS A 97 -9.48 0.56 -9.26
CA HIS A 97 -9.22 1.08 -7.92
C HIS A 97 -7.79 0.85 -7.45
N THR A 98 -7.20 -0.30 -7.78
CA THR A 98 -5.82 -0.63 -7.41
C THR A 98 -4.83 0.28 -8.10
N VAL A 99 -4.95 0.44 -9.42
CA VAL A 99 -4.09 1.34 -10.20
C VAL A 99 -4.27 2.78 -9.76
N SER A 100 -5.52 3.22 -9.55
CA SER A 100 -5.81 4.57 -9.07
C SER A 100 -5.20 4.85 -7.70
N LEU A 101 -5.32 3.90 -6.76
CA LEU A 101 -4.74 4.02 -5.42
C LEU A 101 -3.22 4.07 -5.50
N TRP A 102 -2.62 3.17 -6.27
CA TRP A 102 -1.17 3.07 -6.45
C TRP A 102 -0.57 4.35 -7.04
N ILE A 103 -1.15 4.88 -8.12
CA ILE A 103 -0.68 6.14 -8.72
C ILE A 103 -0.83 7.32 -7.76
N SER A 104 -1.97 7.42 -7.07
CA SER A 104 -2.24 8.56 -6.18
C SER A 104 -1.29 8.61 -4.99
N THR A 105 -1.01 7.45 -4.41
CA THR A 105 -0.12 7.30 -3.25
C THR A 105 1.35 7.47 -3.63
N LEU A 106 1.77 6.98 -4.81
CA LEU A 106 3.10 7.24 -5.34
C LEU A 106 3.31 8.73 -5.63
N LEU A 107 2.31 9.42 -6.19
CA LEU A 107 2.39 10.85 -6.44
C LEU A 107 2.53 11.65 -5.14
N LEU A 108 1.87 11.20 -4.06
CA LEU A 108 2.00 11.79 -2.72
C LEU A 108 3.43 11.66 -2.19
N LEU A 109 4.04 10.50 -2.38
CA LEU A 109 5.40 10.18 -1.92
C LEU A 109 6.50 10.66 -2.87
N MET A 110 6.16 11.11 -4.08
CA MET A 110 7.13 11.52 -5.10
C MET A 110 8.14 12.58 -4.59
N PRO A 111 7.73 13.64 -3.85
CA PRO A 111 8.69 14.63 -3.34
C PRO A 111 9.70 14.00 -2.37
N LEU A 112 9.23 13.10 -1.52
CA LEU A 112 10.08 12.38 -0.57
C LEU A 112 11.06 11.47 -1.32
N LEU A 113 10.57 10.66 -2.25
CA LEU A 113 11.42 9.78 -3.06
C LEU A 113 12.49 10.58 -3.83
N GLY A 114 12.14 11.75 -4.38
CA GLY A 114 13.09 12.64 -5.06
C GLY A 114 14.25 13.10 -4.16
N ILE A 115 13.94 13.54 -2.93
CA ILE A 115 14.96 13.97 -1.95
C ILE A 115 15.88 12.79 -1.58
N THR A 116 15.30 11.60 -1.44
CA THR A 116 16.06 10.40 -1.02
C THR A 116 17.04 9.95 -2.09
N ILE A 117 16.60 9.93 -3.35
CA ILE A 117 17.44 9.58 -4.49
C ILE A 117 18.57 10.60 -4.63
N TYR A 118 18.27 11.90 -4.51
CA TYR A 118 19.28 12.95 -4.55
C TYR A 118 20.35 12.78 -3.45
N LYS A 119 19.94 12.40 -2.24
CA LYS A 119 20.85 12.25 -1.10
C LYS A 119 21.64 10.93 -1.10
N ILE A 120 21.08 9.86 -1.65
CA ILE A 120 21.73 8.54 -1.75
C ILE A 120 22.64 8.49 -2.99
N GLY A 121 22.38 9.29 -4.03
CA GLY A 121 23.20 9.40 -5.25
C GLY A 121 22.93 8.30 -6.27
N SER A 122 22.84 7.04 -5.85
CA SER A 122 22.45 5.91 -6.72
C SER A 122 21.87 4.76 -5.88
N PRO A 123 20.53 4.62 -5.78
CA PRO A 123 19.92 3.46 -5.13
C PRO A 123 20.14 2.21 -5.97
N ASP A 124 20.22 1.05 -5.32
CA ASP A 124 20.30 -0.23 -6.02
C ASP A 124 18.99 -0.51 -6.79
N VAL A 125 19.10 -1.01 -8.02
CA VAL A 125 17.96 -1.31 -8.90
C VAL A 125 17.02 -2.33 -8.23
N ALA A 126 17.60 -3.29 -7.50
CA ALA A 126 16.82 -4.30 -6.78
C ALA A 126 15.90 -3.69 -5.71
N GLN A 127 16.37 -2.69 -4.96
CA GLN A 127 15.59 -2.01 -3.92
C GLN A 127 14.44 -1.19 -4.51
N ILE A 128 14.70 -0.48 -5.62
CA ILE A 128 13.68 0.29 -6.33
C ILE A 128 12.59 -0.64 -6.88
N LEU A 129 13.00 -1.75 -7.51
CA LEU A 129 12.06 -2.74 -8.03
C LEU A 129 11.22 -3.34 -6.90
N ASP A 130 11.84 -3.69 -5.78
CA ASP A 130 11.15 -4.22 -4.61
C ASP A 130 10.13 -3.22 -4.04
N PHE A 131 10.49 -1.93 -3.97
CA PHE A 131 9.57 -0.88 -3.57
C PHE A 131 8.33 -0.81 -4.48
N PHE A 132 8.51 -0.72 -5.80
CA PHE A 132 7.38 -0.59 -6.72
C PHE A 132 6.49 -1.83 -6.77
N THR A 133 7.10 -3.01 -6.75
CA THR A 133 6.36 -4.28 -6.82
C THR A 133 5.61 -4.58 -5.53
N PHE A 134 6.23 -4.34 -4.36
CA PHE A 134 5.57 -4.55 -3.08
C PHE A 134 4.48 -3.50 -2.82
N THR A 135 4.69 -2.24 -3.20
CA THR A 135 3.64 -1.20 -3.06
C THR A 135 2.41 -1.55 -3.90
N LEU A 136 2.58 -1.99 -5.15
CA LEU A 136 1.46 -2.43 -5.99
C LEU A 136 0.71 -3.61 -5.36
N LEU A 137 1.44 -4.60 -4.85
CA LEU A 137 0.84 -5.76 -4.21
C LEU A 137 0.10 -5.38 -2.91
N SER A 138 0.63 -4.43 -2.15
CA SER A 138 -0.04 -3.89 -0.97
C SER A 138 -1.33 -3.13 -1.34
N SER A 139 -1.38 -2.41 -2.48
CA SER A 139 -2.61 -1.77 -2.96
C SER A 139 -3.71 -2.80 -3.27
N ILE A 140 -3.34 -3.95 -3.84
CA ILE A 140 -4.27 -5.05 -4.11
C ILE A 140 -4.84 -5.57 -2.79
N ILE A 141 -3.98 -5.83 -1.79
CA ILE A 141 -4.41 -6.32 -0.48
C ILE A 141 -5.34 -5.32 0.20
N ILE A 142 -4.98 -4.03 0.22
CA ILE A 142 -5.79 -2.98 0.85
C ILE A 142 -7.19 -2.93 0.23
N ASN A 143 -7.28 -2.86 -1.09
CA ASN A 143 -8.57 -2.79 -1.78
C ASN A 143 -9.38 -4.07 -1.62
N ALA A 144 -8.74 -5.24 -1.68
CA ALA A 144 -9.40 -6.53 -1.48
C ALA A 144 -9.97 -6.65 -0.06
N VAL A 145 -9.20 -6.26 0.96
CA VAL A 145 -9.65 -6.25 2.37
C VAL A 145 -10.84 -5.31 2.54
N ILE A 146 -10.77 -4.10 1.99
CA ILE A 146 -11.87 -3.12 2.09
C ILE A 146 -13.15 -3.65 1.44
N LEU A 147 -13.06 -4.27 0.27
CA LEU A 147 -14.23 -4.82 -0.44
C LEU A 147 -14.93 -5.93 0.34
N VAL A 148 -14.18 -6.76 1.08
CA VAL A 148 -14.70 -7.89 1.87
C VAL A 148 -15.46 -7.46 3.13
N ILE A 149 -15.23 -6.25 3.64
CA ILE A 149 -15.81 -5.81 4.91
C ILE A 149 -17.29 -5.47 4.75
N ARG A 150 -18.16 -6.15 5.51
CA ARG A 150 -19.62 -5.91 5.50
C ARG A 150 -20.06 -4.79 6.43
N ASP A 151 -19.42 -4.72 7.59
CA ASP A 151 -19.76 -3.80 8.68
C ASP A 151 -18.93 -2.52 8.55
N MET A 152 -19.62 -1.41 8.30
CA MET A 152 -18.97 -0.13 8.05
C MET A 152 -18.22 0.41 9.29
N ASN A 153 -18.58 -0.01 10.51
CA ASN A 153 -17.88 0.40 11.74
C ASN A 153 -16.49 -0.23 11.86
N LYS A 154 -16.26 -1.38 11.21
CA LYS A 154 -14.96 -2.08 11.22
C LYS A 154 -13.90 -1.40 10.34
N TYR A 155 -14.26 -0.37 9.57
CA TYR A 155 -13.33 0.36 8.69
C TYR A 155 -12.25 1.11 9.45
N LYS A 156 -12.57 1.63 10.65
CA LYS A 156 -11.61 2.36 11.49
C LYS A 156 -10.37 1.51 11.82
N GLY A 157 -10.55 0.19 11.99
CA GLY A 157 -9.48 -0.74 12.34
C GLY A 157 -8.64 -1.28 11.16
N ILE A 158 -8.98 -0.96 9.90
CA ILE A 158 -8.30 -1.54 8.73
C ILE A 158 -6.84 -1.12 8.68
N SER A 159 -6.57 0.17 8.83
CA SER A 159 -5.20 0.72 8.78
C SER A 159 -4.29 0.01 9.78
N LEU A 160 -4.79 -0.23 11.00
CA LEU A 160 -4.06 -0.96 12.03
C LEU A 160 -3.83 -2.42 11.64
N ARG A 161 -4.84 -3.14 11.14
CA ARG A 161 -4.69 -4.56 10.75
C ARG A 161 -3.67 -4.75 9.62
N ILE A 162 -3.72 -3.91 8.59
CA ILE A 162 -2.80 -4.01 7.45
C ILE A 162 -1.38 -3.60 7.87
N SER A 163 -1.25 -2.58 8.73
CA SER A 163 0.04 -2.18 9.29
C SER A 163 0.67 -3.30 10.14
N VAL A 164 -0.11 -3.94 11.02
CA VAL A 164 0.35 -5.08 11.83
C VAL A 164 0.76 -6.25 10.94
N PHE A 165 0.00 -6.53 9.87
CA PHE A 165 0.36 -7.56 8.90
C PHE A 165 1.70 -7.27 8.22
N TYR A 166 1.95 -6.01 7.85
CA TYR A 166 3.25 -5.61 7.29
C TYR A 166 4.39 -5.75 8.29
N PHE A 167 4.20 -5.35 9.55
CA PHE A 167 5.20 -5.58 10.60
C PHE A 167 5.49 -7.07 10.81
N PHE A 168 4.46 -7.92 10.75
CA PHE A 168 4.64 -9.38 10.85
C PHE A 168 5.50 -9.92 9.69
N ILE A 169 5.27 -9.45 8.46
CA ILE A 169 6.12 -9.77 7.31
C ILE A 169 7.56 -9.32 7.53
N LEU A 170 7.77 -8.10 8.04
CA LEU A 170 9.12 -7.59 8.31
C LEU A 170 9.87 -8.41 9.37
N ILE A 171 9.17 -8.87 10.41
CA ILE A 171 9.76 -9.75 11.43
C ILE A 171 10.19 -11.07 10.79
N ILE A 172 9.30 -11.71 10.03
CA ILE A 172 9.64 -12.95 9.31
C ILE A 172 10.83 -12.74 8.38
N GLU A 173 10.80 -11.67 7.57
CA GLU A 173 11.88 -11.36 6.64
C GLU A 173 13.22 -11.20 7.36
N SER A 174 13.24 -10.49 8.50
CA SER A 174 14.46 -10.29 9.28
C SER A 174 14.97 -11.57 9.96
N MET A 175 14.07 -12.46 10.42
CA MET A 175 14.45 -13.78 10.94
C MET A 175 15.05 -14.68 9.86
N PHE A 176 14.49 -14.67 8.65
CA PHE A 176 15.04 -15.45 7.54
C PHE A 176 16.36 -14.86 7.02
N TYR A 177 16.52 -13.54 7.06
CA TYR A 177 17.76 -12.89 6.64
C TYR A 177 18.92 -13.23 7.57
N SER A 178 18.68 -13.21 8.88
CA SER A 178 19.70 -13.56 9.87
C SER A 178 20.11 -15.04 9.80
N TRP A 179 19.19 -15.93 9.41
CA TRP A 179 19.48 -17.36 9.30
C TRP A 179 20.14 -17.76 7.98
N SER A 180 19.66 -17.22 6.86
CA SER A 180 20.09 -17.67 5.51
C SER A 180 21.18 -16.81 4.89
N ASN A 181 21.38 -15.58 5.37
CA ASN A 181 22.24 -14.54 4.79
C ASN A 181 22.00 -14.27 3.27
N ASN A 182 20.89 -14.79 2.72
CA ASN A 182 20.56 -14.77 1.31
C ASN A 182 19.42 -13.80 1.05
N PHE A 183 19.73 -12.60 0.57
CA PHE A 183 18.74 -11.55 0.27
C PHE A 183 17.64 -12.02 -0.69
N ILE A 184 17.99 -12.82 -1.70
CA ILE A 184 17.00 -13.30 -2.69
C ILE A 184 15.94 -14.19 -2.03
N LEU A 185 16.36 -15.09 -1.13
CA LEU A 185 15.45 -16.02 -0.45
C LEU A 185 14.46 -15.27 0.44
N THR A 186 14.91 -14.24 1.15
CA THR A 186 14.05 -13.45 2.04
C THR A 186 13.01 -12.65 1.27
N VAL A 187 13.42 -12.09 0.13
CA VAL A 187 12.51 -11.40 -0.79
C VAL A 187 11.45 -12.36 -1.33
N ILE A 188 11.84 -13.56 -1.78
CA ILE A 188 10.89 -14.58 -2.27
C ILE A 188 9.87 -14.95 -1.19
N ILE A 189 10.31 -15.23 0.04
CA ILE A 189 9.42 -15.62 1.15
C ILE A 189 8.39 -14.51 1.43
N LYS A 190 8.84 -13.24 1.47
CA LYS A 190 7.96 -12.08 1.62
C LYS A 190 6.87 -12.07 0.55
N TYR A 191 7.25 -12.24 -0.72
CA TYR A 191 6.28 -12.24 -1.83
C TYR A 191 5.32 -13.42 -1.78
N VAL A 192 5.80 -14.62 -1.44
CA VAL A 192 4.95 -15.82 -1.32
C VAL A 192 3.89 -15.62 -0.24
N ILE A 193 4.28 -15.16 0.96
CA ILE A 193 3.33 -14.89 2.05
C ILE A 193 2.29 -13.86 1.61
N SER A 194 2.73 -12.77 1.00
CA SER A 194 1.85 -11.68 0.60
C SER A 194 0.90 -12.08 -0.55
N LEU A 195 1.35 -12.91 -1.49
CA LEU A 195 0.51 -13.49 -2.55
C LEU A 195 -0.51 -14.49 -2.00
N CYS A 196 -0.11 -15.35 -1.06
CA CYS A 196 -1.05 -16.27 -0.40
C CYS A 196 -2.19 -15.50 0.28
N VAL A 197 -1.86 -14.43 1.00
CA VAL A 197 -2.86 -13.57 1.64
C VAL A 197 -3.74 -12.85 0.62
N SER A 198 -3.17 -12.30 -0.45
CA SER A 198 -3.96 -11.60 -1.48
C SER A 198 -4.96 -12.55 -2.15
N VAL A 199 -4.55 -13.76 -2.53
CA VAL A 199 -5.43 -14.77 -3.12
C VAL A 199 -6.52 -15.20 -2.13
N PHE A 200 -6.17 -15.40 -0.87
CA PHE A 200 -7.13 -15.77 0.17
C PHE A 200 -8.22 -14.70 0.37
N VAL A 201 -7.82 -13.43 0.48
CA VAL A 201 -8.76 -12.31 0.63
C VAL A 201 -9.61 -12.13 -0.64
N LEU A 202 -9.03 -12.28 -1.83
CA LEU A 202 -9.78 -12.19 -3.08
C LEU A 202 -10.79 -13.32 -3.26
N ARG A 203 -10.49 -14.55 -2.83
CA ARG A 203 -11.48 -15.65 -2.81
C ARG A 203 -12.64 -15.35 -1.87
N MET A 204 -12.40 -14.63 -0.79
CA MET A 204 -13.44 -14.19 0.13
C MET A 204 -14.31 -13.06 -0.44
N ALA A 205 -13.88 -12.39 -1.51
CA ALA A 205 -14.56 -11.24 -2.12
C ALA A 205 -15.62 -11.70 -3.15
N THR A 206 -16.70 -12.33 -2.68
CA THR A 206 -17.84 -12.71 -3.53
C THR A 206 -18.73 -11.51 -3.85
N LYS A 207 -19.44 -11.53 -4.99
CA LYS A 207 -20.36 -10.46 -5.40
C LYS A 207 -21.35 -10.11 -4.28
N GLU A 208 -21.97 -11.13 -3.68
CA GLU A 208 -22.90 -10.98 -2.57
C GLU A 208 -22.27 -10.28 -1.38
N ARG A 209 -21.05 -10.66 -0.98
CA ARG A 209 -20.37 -10.04 0.16
C ARG A 209 -19.98 -8.58 -0.10
N ILE A 210 -19.72 -8.22 -1.35
CA ILE A 210 -19.33 -6.86 -1.75
C ILE A 210 -20.54 -5.93 -1.79
N VAL A 211 -21.69 -6.44 -2.25
CA VAL A 211 -22.97 -5.71 -2.30
C VAL A 211 -23.58 -5.58 -0.90
N MET A 212 -23.41 -6.56 -0.02
CA MET A 212 -23.98 -6.48 1.33
C MET A 212 -23.15 -5.58 2.27
N ALA A 213 -23.58 -4.32 2.40
CA ALA A 213 -23.13 -3.35 3.38
C ALA A 213 -24.19 -3.13 4.45
N TYR A 214 -23.84 -3.32 5.72
CA TYR A 214 -24.71 -3.01 6.86
C TYR A 214 -24.02 -2.01 7.78
N TYR A 215 -24.82 -1.17 8.44
CA TYR A 215 -24.40 -0.15 9.42
C TYR A 215 -24.46 -0.68 10.84
#